data_AF-A0A932HR40-F1
#
_entry.id   AF-A0A932HR40-F1
#
_cell.length_a   1.000
_cell.length_b   1.000
_cell.length_c   1.000
_cell.angle_alpha   90.00
_cell.angle_beta   90.00
_cell.angle_gamma   90.00
#
_symmetry.space_group_name_H-M   'P 1'
#
loop_
_entity.id
_entity.type
_entity.pdbx_description
1 polymer ?
#
loop_
_entity_poly.entity_id
_entity_poly.type
_entity_poly.pdbx_seq_one_letter_code
_entity_poly.pdbx_strand_id
1 'polypeptide(L)'
;MRLTWKMSIASMKMFFRQKEAILWTILLPLFMVFLFSFVSFDGFNTISLGVVNRSNDTAFVSAIKSVKALKMYEGTYETELHALTEGDRVLVVVLPPTFHPGSSDTVRTLLNARKPQEGNVAALLVQRVLDELTFQQSVQLTRPEVIVETVNSRNLTYIDFLLPGILSMSIMQSGVFGVAFGFVLLKKRGILRRLLATPMKPGDFIVAQVATRLIVLIAQVLIMIGAGIFFFDLHFQGNILNLLVVGILGGIVFLAIGFALSGLSKSEDQVAPLANIITLPMMLLSGVFFSRSNLPGFAHVITDFFPLTYLADGMRSITIEGASLVDIGGDLLGLTVWAIVSVFLAVKAFRWE
;
A
#
# COMPACT_ATOMS: atom_id res chain seq x y z
N MET A 1 -26.28 28.40 7.52
CA MET A 1 -25.18 28.58 6.54
C MET A 1 -24.14 29.65 6.92
N ARG A 2 -24.50 30.88 7.31
CA ARG A 2 -23.49 31.90 7.69
C ARG A 2 -22.68 31.55 8.95
N LEU A 3 -23.27 30.89 9.95
CA LEU A 3 -22.58 30.48 11.18
C LEU A 3 -21.66 29.26 10.98
N THR A 4 -22.14 28.21 10.31
CA THR A 4 -21.37 26.99 9.99
C THR A 4 -20.10 27.32 9.22
N TRP A 5 -20.21 28.20 8.23
CA TRP A 5 -19.07 28.66 7.44
C TRP A 5 -18.04 29.41 8.29
N LYS A 6 -18.48 30.36 9.13
CA LYS A 6 -17.59 31.10 10.05
C LYS A 6 -16.88 30.17 11.03
N MET A 7 -17.56 29.15 11.54
CA MET A 7 -16.96 28.16 12.45
C MET A 7 -16.02 27.19 11.76
N SER A 8 -16.30 26.85 10.49
CA SER A 8 -15.37 26.08 9.66
C SER A 8 -14.08 26.86 9.43
N ILE A 9 -14.18 28.16 9.10
CA ILE A 9 -13.02 29.05 8.96
C ILE A 9 -12.26 29.17 10.29
N ALA A 10 -12.96 29.33 11.41
CA ALA A 10 -12.32 29.42 12.72
C ALA A 10 -11.58 28.13 13.08
N SER A 11 -12.20 26.98 12.86
CA SER A 11 -11.60 25.65 13.10
C SER A 11 -10.39 25.42 12.19
N MET A 12 -10.50 25.81 10.93
CA MET A 12 -9.39 25.80 9.99
C MET A 12 -8.22 26.65 10.47
N LYS A 13 -8.50 27.89 10.90
CA LYS A 13 -7.48 28.81 11.43
C LYS A 13 -6.84 28.29 12.70
N MET A 14 -7.60 27.60 13.57
CA MET A 14 -7.06 26.95 14.76
C MET A 14 -6.14 25.79 14.40
N PHE A 15 -6.53 24.95 13.44
CA PHE A 15 -5.71 23.84 12.96
C PHE A 15 -4.40 24.34 12.32
N PHE A 16 -4.48 25.31 11.40
CA PHE A 16 -3.28 25.86 10.74
C PHE A 16 -2.35 26.63 11.70
N ARG A 17 -2.85 27.06 12.86
CA ARG A 17 -2.02 27.65 13.92
C ARG A 17 -1.25 26.61 14.74
N GLN A 18 -1.73 25.37 14.79
CA GLN A 18 -1.05 24.26 15.47
C GLN A 18 0.00 23.64 14.54
N LYS A 19 1.13 24.35 14.36
CA LYS A 19 2.22 23.94 13.46
C LYS A 19 2.71 22.52 13.75
N GLU A 20 2.78 22.15 15.03
CA GLU A 20 3.16 20.80 15.46
C GLU A 20 2.22 19.73 14.90
N ALA A 21 0.89 19.95 14.98
CA ALA A 21 -0.09 18.98 14.49
C ALA A 21 0.00 18.80 12.98
N ILE A 22 0.19 19.89 12.23
CA ILE A 22 0.33 19.85 10.76
C ILE A 22 1.61 19.11 10.37
N LEU A 23 2.72 19.46 11.03
CA LEU A 23 4.01 18.84 10.80
C LEU A 23 3.90 17.34 11.06
N TRP A 24 3.38 16.90 12.21
CA TRP A 24 3.24 15.47 12.49
C TRP A 24 2.26 14.76 11.54
N THR A 25 1.18 15.41 11.10
CA THR A 25 0.19 14.79 10.20
C THR A 25 0.76 14.52 8.81
N ILE A 26 1.66 15.37 8.32
CA ILE A 26 2.21 15.29 6.96
C ILE A 26 3.62 14.67 6.95
N LEU A 27 4.47 15.07 7.90
CA LEU A 27 5.85 14.63 7.99
C LEU A 27 5.94 13.17 8.41
N LEU A 28 5.13 12.70 9.37
CA LEU A 28 5.23 11.31 9.84
C LEU A 28 4.95 10.29 8.72
N PRO A 29 3.88 10.43 7.91
CA PRO A 29 3.66 9.53 6.78
C PRO A 29 4.77 9.58 5.73
N LEU A 30 5.24 10.78 5.39
CA LEU A 30 6.34 10.93 4.42
C LEU A 30 7.65 10.36 4.96
N PHE A 31 7.92 10.54 6.24
CA PHE A 31 9.06 9.93 6.91
C PHE A 31 8.95 8.41 6.93
N MET A 32 7.75 7.85 7.12
CA MET A 32 7.54 6.42 7.02
C MET A 32 7.79 5.92 5.59
N VAL A 33 7.22 6.56 4.57
CA VAL A 33 7.52 6.21 3.16
C VAL A 33 9.02 6.29 2.90
N PHE A 34 9.68 7.35 3.36
CA PHE A 34 11.13 7.51 3.26
C PHE A 34 11.88 6.36 3.93
N LEU A 35 11.58 6.07 5.20
CA LEU A 35 12.25 5.01 5.95
C LEU A 35 12.09 3.65 5.28
N PHE A 36 10.87 3.30 4.88
CA PHE A 36 10.58 2.04 4.22
C PHE A 36 11.06 1.98 2.77
N SER A 37 11.32 3.13 2.13
CA SER A 37 11.98 3.18 0.82
C SER A 37 13.43 2.68 0.88
N PHE A 38 14.11 2.77 2.04
CA PHE A 38 15.45 2.20 2.23
C PHE A 38 15.43 0.76 2.75
N VAL A 39 14.31 0.35 3.37
CA VAL A 39 14.14 -0.98 3.96
C VAL A 39 13.18 -1.77 3.09
N SER A 40 13.66 -2.26 1.94
CA SER A 40 12.86 -3.14 1.08
C SER A 40 12.60 -4.47 1.79
N PHE A 41 11.35 -4.68 2.26
CA PHE A 41 10.88 -5.92 2.89
C PHE A 41 10.47 -6.98 1.86
N ASP A 42 11.18 -7.09 0.74
CA ASP A 42 10.97 -8.23 -0.15
C ASP A 42 11.51 -9.48 0.57
N GLY A 43 10.59 -10.20 1.20
CA GLY A 43 10.86 -11.53 1.70
C GLY A 43 11.36 -12.38 0.54
N PHE A 44 12.52 -13.01 0.71
CA PHE A 44 13.06 -13.99 -0.23
C PHE A 44 12.12 -15.21 -0.34
N ASN A 45 10.99 -15.05 -1.03
CA ASN A 45 10.18 -16.16 -1.51
C ASN A 45 10.70 -16.58 -2.89
N THR A 46 10.42 -17.82 -3.26
CA THR A 46 10.97 -18.48 -4.46
C THR A 46 10.96 -17.57 -5.70
N ILE A 47 12.12 -17.35 -6.29
CA ILE A 47 12.32 -16.51 -7.47
C ILE A 47 11.66 -17.18 -8.67
N SER A 48 10.75 -16.48 -9.35
CA SER A 48 10.09 -17.01 -10.55
C SER A 48 11.01 -16.96 -11.77
N LEU A 49 11.30 -18.13 -12.33
CA LEU A 49 12.20 -18.32 -13.45
C LEU A 49 11.42 -18.87 -14.65
N GLY A 50 11.43 -18.16 -15.77
CA GLY A 50 10.96 -18.67 -17.05
C GLY A 50 12.09 -19.39 -17.79
N VAL A 51 11.82 -20.57 -18.35
CA VAL A 51 12.77 -21.32 -19.17
C VAL A 51 12.15 -21.55 -20.54
N VAL A 52 12.84 -21.05 -21.58
CA VAL A 52 12.50 -21.28 -22.97
C VAL A 52 13.47 -22.32 -23.51
N ASN A 53 13.04 -23.58 -23.49
CA ASN A 53 13.85 -24.72 -23.91
C ASN A 53 13.69 -24.97 -25.42
N ARG A 54 14.62 -24.49 -26.25
CA ARG A 54 14.63 -24.79 -27.69
C ARG A 54 15.50 -26.00 -28.06
N SER A 55 16.31 -26.51 -27.13
CA SER A 55 17.21 -27.65 -27.32
C SER A 55 16.63 -29.00 -26.86
N ASN A 56 15.45 -28.99 -26.21
CA ASN A 56 14.86 -30.16 -25.53
C ASN A 56 15.79 -30.81 -24.48
N ASP A 57 16.72 -30.04 -23.91
CA ASP A 57 17.64 -30.58 -22.90
C ASP A 57 16.92 -30.80 -21.57
N THR A 58 16.83 -32.06 -21.14
CA THR A 58 16.20 -32.45 -19.88
C THR A 58 17.13 -32.27 -18.67
N ALA A 59 18.45 -32.25 -18.88
CA ALA A 59 19.44 -32.17 -17.79
C ALA A 59 19.37 -30.80 -17.11
N PHE A 60 19.39 -29.71 -17.88
CA PHE A 60 19.24 -28.35 -17.36
C PHE A 60 17.90 -28.14 -16.63
N VAL A 61 16.80 -28.58 -17.24
CA VAL A 61 15.46 -28.46 -16.67
C VAL A 61 15.35 -29.19 -15.33
N SER A 62 15.93 -30.38 -15.21
CA SER A 62 15.95 -31.15 -13.97
C SER A 62 16.82 -30.51 -12.87
N ALA A 63 17.97 -29.96 -13.25
CA ALA A 63 18.90 -29.30 -12.33
C ALA A 63 18.29 -28.01 -11.75
N ILE A 64 17.63 -27.20 -12.57
CA ILE A 64 16.91 -26.00 -12.11
C ILE A 64 15.74 -26.36 -11.18
N LYS A 65 14.97 -27.43 -11.48
CA LYS A 65 13.88 -27.90 -10.59
C LYS A 65 14.38 -28.34 -9.21
N SER A 66 15.65 -28.73 -9.08
CA SER A 66 16.24 -29.14 -7.81
C SER A 66 16.56 -27.95 -6.87
N VAL A 67 16.63 -26.73 -7.41
CA VAL A 67 16.94 -25.51 -6.65
C VAL A 67 15.67 -25.00 -5.98
N LYS A 68 15.51 -25.29 -4.68
CA LYS A 68 14.34 -24.86 -3.87
C LYS A 68 14.08 -23.35 -3.89
N ALA A 69 15.08 -22.53 -4.16
CA ALA A 69 14.97 -21.08 -4.25
C ALA A 69 14.35 -20.59 -5.58
N LEU A 70 14.20 -21.45 -6.60
CA LEU A 70 13.68 -21.10 -7.92
C LEU A 70 12.34 -21.81 -8.18
N LYS A 71 11.31 -21.06 -8.56
CA LYS A 71 10.06 -21.60 -9.07
C LYS A 71 10.06 -21.51 -10.58
N MET A 72 10.26 -22.64 -11.24
CA MET A 72 10.45 -22.70 -12.69
C MET A 72 9.13 -22.85 -13.45
N TYR A 73 9.01 -22.10 -14.55
CA TYR A 73 7.94 -22.18 -15.53
C TYR A 73 8.56 -22.44 -16.91
N GLU A 74 7.99 -23.37 -17.67
CA GLU A 74 8.45 -23.73 -19.00
C GLU A 74 7.41 -23.33 -20.03
N GLY A 75 7.83 -22.63 -21.09
CA GLY A 75 6.92 -22.09 -22.09
C GLY A 75 7.62 -21.61 -23.36
N THR A 76 6.82 -21.13 -24.31
CA THR A 76 7.34 -20.51 -25.54
C THR A 76 7.96 -19.14 -25.26
N TYR A 77 8.88 -18.71 -26.14
CA TYR A 77 9.56 -17.43 -26.02
C TYR A 77 8.59 -16.25 -25.82
N GLU A 78 7.52 -16.20 -26.61
CA GLU A 78 6.53 -15.12 -26.51
C GLU A 78 5.76 -15.13 -25.18
N THR A 79 5.40 -16.31 -24.67
CA THR A 79 4.68 -16.47 -23.41
C THR A 79 5.52 -16.04 -22.22
N GLU A 80 6.77 -16.48 -22.17
CA GLU A 80 7.68 -16.16 -21.06
C GLU A 80 8.19 -14.71 -21.17
N LEU A 81 8.38 -14.17 -22.37
CA LEU A 81 8.68 -12.74 -22.57
C LEU A 81 7.50 -11.86 -22.13
N HIS A 82 6.26 -12.24 -22.47
CA HIS A 82 5.06 -11.54 -22.00
C HIS A 82 4.95 -11.61 -20.48
N ALA A 83 5.14 -12.79 -19.88
CA ALA A 83 5.12 -12.96 -18.42
C ALA A 83 6.24 -12.19 -17.71
N LEU A 84 7.42 -12.07 -18.31
CA LEU A 84 8.50 -11.21 -17.83
C LEU A 84 8.07 -9.74 -17.87
N THR A 85 7.46 -9.31 -18.99
CA THR A 85 7.04 -7.93 -19.20
C THR A 85 5.90 -7.52 -18.26
N GLU A 86 4.97 -8.42 -17.96
CA GLU A 86 3.93 -8.21 -16.93
C GLU A 86 4.50 -8.26 -15.50
N GLY A 87 5.67 -8.87 -15.31
CA GLY A 87 6.38 -8.91 -14.03
C GLY A 87 6.23 -10.20 -13.23
N ASP A 88 5.50 -11.19 -13.77
CA ASP A 88 5.32 -12.53 -13.21
C ASP A 88 6.60 -13.37 -13.19
N ARG A 89 7.59 -12.99 -14.03
CA ARG A 89 8.94 -13.58 -14.05
C ARG A 89 9.97 -12.57 -13.58
N VAL A 90 10.94 -13.05 -12.82
CA VAL A 90 12.11 -12.28 -12.41
C VAL A 90 13.23 -12.41 -13.43
N LEU A 91 13.37 -13.62 -14.01
CA LEU A 91 14.39 -13.96 -14.99
C LEU A 91 13.78 -14.90 -16.04
N VAL A 92 14.13 -14.71 -17.32
CA VAL A 92 13.83 -15.68 -18.39
C VAL A 92 15.14 -16.13 -19.02
N VAL A 93 15.36 -17.45 -19.09
CA VAL A 93 16.52 -18.07 -19.71
C VAL A 93 16.10 -18.66 -21.04
N VAL A 94 16.78 -18.26 -22.11
CA VAL A 94 16.54 -18.78 -23.46
C VAL A 94 17.70 -19.67 -23.87
N LEU A 95 17.42 -20.97 -23.95
CA LEU A 95 18.38 -21.97 -24.42
C LEU A 95 18.35 -22.02 -25.96
N PRO A 96 19.50 -21.87 -26.65
CA PRO A 96 19.55 -22.00 -28.10
C PRO A 96 19.32 -23.47 -28.53
N PRO A 97 18.90 -23.72 -29.79
CA PRO A 97 18.58 -25.07 -30.26
C PRO A 97 19.77 -26.06 -30.24
N THR A 98 20.99 -25.53 -30.33
CA THR A 98 22.25 -26.30 -30.33
C THR A 98 22.82 -26.57 -28.94
N PHE A 99 22.15 -26.05 -27.90
CA PHE A 99 22.66 -26.09 -26.54
C PHE A 99 22.83 -27.53 -26.03
N HIS A 100 24.04 -27.82 -25.57
CA HIS A 100 24.37 -28.96 -24.72
C HIS A 100 25.38 -28.52 -23.65
N PRO A 101 25.45 -29.19 -22.48
CA PRO A 101 26.46 -28.87 -21.47
C PRO A 101 27.87 -28.98 -22.07
N GLY A 102 28.71 -27.95 -21.89
CA GLY A 102 30.03 -27.83 -22.51
C GLY A 102 30.08 -27.22 -23.93
N SER A 103 28.94 -26.79 -24.50
CA SER A 103 28.92 -25.96 -25.72
C SER A 103 29.37 -24.52 -25.44
N SER A 104 29.98 -23.87 -26.44
CA SER A 104 30.28 -22.42 -26.42
C SER A 104 29.06 -21.55 -26.77
N ASP A 105 27.85 -22.10 -26.65
CA ASP A 105 26.63 -21.43 -27.11
C ASP A 105 26.26 -20.27 -26.18
N THR A 106 25.76 -19.18 -26.76
CA THR A 106 25.31 -18.00 -26.02
C THR A 106 23.94 -18.28 -25.40
N VAL A 107 23.90 -18.35 -24.07
CA VAL A 107 22.64 -18.45 -23.32
C VAL A 107 22.15 -17.02 -23.06
N ARG A 108 21.01 -16.66 -23.67
CA ARG A 108 20.43 -15.33 -23.47
C ARG A 108 19.61 -15.33 -22.20
N THR A 109 19.95 -14.43 -21.28
CA THR A 109 19.24 -14.23 -20.02
C THR A 109 18.58 -12.86 -20.01
N LEU A 110 17.25 -12.85 -19.93
CA LEU A 110 16.44 -11.64 -19.88
C LEU A 110 16.10 -11.34 -18.42
N LEU A 111 16.64 -10.26 -17.88
CA LEU A 111 16.41 -9.81 -16.51
C LEU A 111 15.28 -8.81 -16.43
N ASN A 112 14.47 -8.94 -15.39
CA ASN A 112 13.50 -7.92 -15.02
C ASN A 112 14.25 -6.69 -14.46
N ALA A 113 14.26 -5.58 -15.21
CA ALA A 113 14.97 -4.36 -14.82
C ALA A 113 14.46 -3.75 -13.50
N ARG A 114 13.24 -4.08 -13.07
CA ARG A 114 12.62 -3.55 -11.84
C ARG A 114 12.88 -4.42 -10.60
N LYS A 115 13.41 -5.64 -10.78
CA LYS A 115 13.86 -6.53 -9.69
C LYS A 115 15.35 -6.88 -9.83
N PRO A 116 16.26 -5.89 -9.88
CA PRO A 116 17.67 -6.16 -10.19
C PRO A 116 18.34 -7.03 -9.12
N GLN A 117 17.95 -6.92 -7.85
CA GLN A 117 18.52 -7.74 -6.78
C GLN A 117 18.11 -9.22 -6.89
N GLU A 118 16.80 -9.50 -7.02
CA GLU A 118 16.31 -10.87 -7.22
C GLU A 118 16.82 -11.44 -8.54
N GLY A 119 16.82 -10.65 -9.62
CA GLY A 119 17.32 -11.04 -10.93
C GLY A 119 18.80 -11.41 -10.92
N ASN A 120 19.64 -10.64 -10.23
CA ASN A 120 21.06 -10.96 -10.09
C ASN A 120 21.29 -12.25 -9.29
N VAL A 121 20.51 -12.48 -8.23
CA VAL A 121 20.55 -13.74 -7.47
C VAL A 121 20.08 -14.90 -8.33
N ALA A 122 19.01 -14.72 -9.12
CA ALA A 122 18.49 -15.71 -10.06
C ALA A 122 19.56 -16.07 -11.11
N ALA A 123 20.20 -15.06 -11.71
CA ALA A 123 21.23 -15.24 -12.70
C ALA A 123 22.45 -15.98 -12.13
N LEU A 124 22.86 -15.66 -10.90
CA LEU A 124 23.93 -16.38 -10.20
C LEU A 124 23.57 -17.86 -9.96
N LEU A 125 22.33 -18.14 -9.56
CA LEU A 125 21.85 -19.52 -9.37
C LEU A 125 21.80 -20.30 -10.69
N VAL A 126 21.34 -19.67 -11.77
CA VAL A 126 21.35 -20.26 -13.12
C VAL A 126 22.78 -20.52 -13.60
N GLN A 127 23.68 -19.55 -13.44
CA GLN A 127 25.10 -19.70 -13.77
C GLN A 127 25.72 -20.87 -12.99
N ARG A 128 25.46 -20.98 -11.69
CA ARG A 128 25.96 -22.10 -10.87
C ARG A 128 25.46 -23.46 -11.37
N VAL A 129 24.21 -23.53 -11.83
CA VAL A 129 23.65 -24.77 -12.42
C VAL A 129 24.31 -25.10 -13.76
N LEU A 130 24.54 -24.09 -14.61
CA LEU A 130 25.26 -24.26 -15.88
C LEU A 130 26.71 -24.71 -15.65
N ASP A 131 27.39 -24.13 -14.66
CA ASP A 131 28.76 -24.49 -14.29
C ASP A 131 28.84 -25.93 -13.78
N GLU A 132 27.91 -26.36 -12.92
CA GLU A 132 27.85 -27.74 -12.39
C GLU A 132 27.62 -28.76 -13.53
N LEU A 133 26.68 -28.49 -14.45
CA LEU A 133 26.41 -29.37 -15.59
C LEU A 133 27.59 -29.45 -16.55
N THR A 134 28.27 -28.34 -16.77
CA THR A 134 29.49 -28.28 -17.61
C THR A 134 30.62 -29.07 -16.96
N PHE A 135 30.81 -28.93 -15.65
CA PHE A 135 31.83 -29.66 -14.88
C PHE A 135 31.59 -31.19 -14.85
N GLN A 136 30.32 -31.62 -14.76
CA GLN A 136 29.98 -33.04 -14.77
C GLN A 136 30.16 -33.73 -16.13
N GLN A 137 30.09 -32.99 -17.24
CA GLN A 137 30.06 -33.57 -18.58
C GLN A 137 31.28 -33.27 -19.46
N SER A 138 32.13 -32.30 -19.13
CA SER A 138 33.23 -31.88 -20.02
C SER A 138 34.60 -31.77 -19.33
N VAL A 139 35.63 -32.31 -19.98
CA VAL A 139 37.06 -32.22 -19.60
C VAL A 139 37.67 -30.86 -19.99
N GLN A 140 36.99 -30.12 -20.88
CA GLN A 140 37.41 -28.82 -21.40
C GLN A 140 36.43 -27.73 -20.91
N LEU A 141 36.92 -26.79 -20.11
CA LEU A 141 36.15 -25.71 -19.46
C LEU A 141 35.73 -24.61 -20.45
N THR A 142 34.97 -24.93 -21.49
CA THR A 142 34.38 -23.90 -22.36
C THR A 142 33.08 -23.41 -21.73
N ARG A 143 33.10 -22.18 -21.21
CA ARG A 143 31.95 -21.57 -20.54
C ARG A 143 31.00 -20.93 -21.56
N PRO A 144 29.70 -21.23 -21.53
CA PRO A 144 28.74 -20.50 -22.36
C PRO A 144 28.72 -19.02 -21.95
N GLU A 145 28.78 -18.13 -22.93
CA GLU A 145 28.71 -16.69 -22.69
C GLU A 145 27.26 -16.29 -22.39
N VAL A 146 27.02 -15.83 -21.16
CA VAL A 146 25.69 -15.40 -20.70
C VAL A 146 25.52 -13.93 -21.02
N ILE A 147 24.75 -13.62 -22.07
CA ILE A 147 24.41 -12.25 -22.42
C ILE A 147 23.17 -11.85 -21.60
N VAL A 148 23.37 -10.85 -20.75
CA VAL A 148 22.33 -10.30 -19.87
C VAL A 148 21.70 -9.10 -20.53
N GLU A 149 20.45 -9.25 -20.98
CA GLU A 149 19.63 -8.14 -21.50
C GLU A 149 18.58 -7.77 -20.44
N THR A 150 18.40 -6.47 -20.18
CA THR A 150 17.40 -5.98 -19.22
C THR A 150 16.11 -5.61 -19.95
N VAL A 151 14.98 -6.08 -19.45
CA VAL A 151 13.65 -5.78 -19.99
C VAL A 151 12.88 -4.95 -18.96
N ASN A 152 12.40 -3.78 -19.39
CA ASN A 152 11.51 -2.95 -18.59
C ASN A 152 10.17 -3.66 -18.40
N SER A 153 9.97 -4.21 -17.21
CA SER A 153 8.73 -4.90 -16.82
C SER A 153 7.77 -3.90 -16.17
N ARG A 154 6.47 -4.17 -16.18
CA ARG A 154 5.43 -3.37 -15.52
C ARG A 154 5.42 -3.47 -13.99
N ASN A 155 6.38 -4.21 -13.42
CA ASN A 155 6.40 -4.51 -12.00
C ASN A 155 6.34 -3.26 -11.12
N LEU A 156 5.53 -3.38 -10.08
CA LEU A 156 5.30 -2.35 -9.10
C LEU A 156 6.50 -2.28 -8.18
N THR A 157 7.03 -1.09 -8.00
CA THR A 157 8.04 -0.84 -6.97
C THR A 157 7.39 -1.07 -5.61
N TYR A 158 8.13 -1.52 -4.60
CA TYR A 158 7.60 -1.61 -3.23
C TYR A 158 6.97 -0.28 -2.77
N ILE A 159 7.52 0.85 -3.23
CA ILE A 159 6.96 2.20 -3.02
C ILE A 159 5.57 2.35 -3.64
N ASP A 160 5.37 1.84 -4.86
CA ASP A 160 4.08 1.89 -5.57
C ASP A 160 2.99 1.15 -4.77
N PHE A 161 3.36 0.04 -4.11
CA PHE A 161 2.48 -0.69 -3.20
C PHE A 161 2.27 0.02 -1.85
N LEU A 162 3.35 0.56 -1.28
CA LEU A 162 3.41 1.03 0.10
C LEU A 162 2.78 2.41 0.28
N LEU A 163 3.03 3.34 -0.64
CA LEU A 163 2.61 4.74 -0.48
C LEU A 163 1.09 4.89 -0.37
N PRO A 164 0.25 4.25 -1.22
CA PRO A 164 -1.20 4.28 -1.07
C PRO A 164 -1.67 3.66 0.25
N GLY A 165 -0.98 2.60 0.71
CA GLY A 165 -1.23 1.98 2.02
C GLY A 165 -0.95 2.93 3.18
N ILE A 166 0.23 3.56 3.20
CA ILE A 166 0.61 4.54 4.24
C ILE A 166 -0.33 5.75 4.19
N LEU A 167 -0.71 6.23 3.00
CA LEU A 167 -1.71 7.30 2.86
C LEU A 167 -3.03 6.91 3.52
N SER A 168 -3.52 5.69 3.27
CA SER A 168 -4.75 5.16 3.87
C SER A 168 -4.66 5.06 5.40
N MET A 169 -3.54 4.57 5.91
CA MET A 169 -3.24 4.55 7.36
C MET A 169 -3.19 5.95 7.95
N SER A 170 -2.66 6.92 7.21
CA SER A 170 -2.54 8.31 7.67
C SER A 170 -3.89 9.02 7.71
N ILE A 171 -4.76 8.71 6.74
CA ILE A 171 -6.18 9.13 6.76
C ILE A 171 -6.88 8.55 7.98
N MET A 172 -6.69 7.26 8.28
CA MET A 172 -7.25 6.63 9.47
C MET A 172 -6.77 7.33 10.75
N GLN A 173 -5.45 7.50 10.92
CA GLN A 173 -4.91 8.10 12.13
C GLN A 173 -5.38 9.54 12.31
N SER A 174 -5.33 10.35 11.25
CA SER A 174 -5.78 11.74 11.27
C SER A 174 -7.28 11.85 11.58
N GLY A 175 -8.10 10.97 10.99
CA GLY A 175 -9.54 10.92 11.23
C GLY A 175 -9.90 10.51 12.65
N VAL A 176 -9.33 9.40 13.14
CA VAL A 176 -9.63 8.85 14.47
C VAL A 176 -9.08 9.75 15.56
N PHE A 177 -7.76 9.99 15.58
CA PHE A 177 -7.12 10.73 16.67
C PHE A 177 -7.39 12.24 16.59
N GLY A 178 -7.41 12.82 15.39
CA GLY A 178 -7.57 14.26 15.21
C GLY A 178 -8.91 14.77 15.75
N VAL A 179 -9.99 13.99 15.59
CA VAL A 179 -11.29 14.33 16.18
C VAL A 179 -11.37 13.87 17.63
N ALA A 180 -10.92 12.66 17.96
CA ALA A 180 -11.09 12.11 19.30
C ALA A 180 -10.42 12.99 20.38
N PHE A 181 -9.17 13.39 20.17
CA PHE A 181 -8.47 14.31 21.09
C PHE A 181 -9.07 15.72 21.06
N GLY A 182 -9.31 16.26 19.87
CA GLY A 182 -9.84 17.61 19.71
C GLY A 182 -11.16 17.79 20.45
N PHE A 183 -12.07 16.81 20.33
CA PHE A 183 -13.38 16.86 20.95
C PHE A 183 -13.31 16.68 22.48
N VAL A 184 -12.52 15.73 22.97
CA VAL A 184 -12.33 15.53 24.43
C VAL A 184 -11.70 16.76 25.08
N LEU A 185 -10.75 17.41 24.41
CA LEU A 185 -10.14 18.65 24.90
C LEU A 185 -11.17 19.80 24.99
N LEU A 186 -12.02 19.96 23.98
CA LEU A 186 -13.10 20.95 23.99
C LEU A 186 -14.11 20.70 25.12
N LYS A 187 -14.38 19.42 25.42
CA LYS A 187 -15.28 19.01 26.51
C LYS A 187 -14.66 19.34 27.86
N LYS A 188 -13.42 18.92 28.08
CA LYS A 188 -12.67 19.15 29.33
C LYS A 188 -12.49 20.64 29.64
N ARG A 189 -12.27 21.47 28.61
CA ARG A 189 -12.17 22.94 28.77
C ARG A 189 -13.52 23.65 28.94
N GLY A 190 -14.64 22.91 28.92
CA GLY A 190 -15.98 23.48 29.01
C GLY A 190 -16.37 24.35 27.81
N ILE A 191 -15.62 24.29 26.71
CA ILE A 191 -15.88 25.12 25.52
C ILE A 191 -17.17 24.68 24.85
N LEU A 192 -17.45 23.37 24.80
CA LEU A 192 -18.72 22.83 24.31
C LEU A 192 -19.93 23.40 25.08
N ARG A 193 -19.85 23.51 26.41
CA ARG A 193 -20.92 24.11 27.24
C ARG A 193 -21.10 25.60 26.96
N ARG A 194 -20.01 26.34 26.76
CA ARG A 194 -20.06 27.76 26.40
C ARG A 194 -20.65 27.98 24.99
N LEU A 195 -20.37 27.08 24.05
CA LEU A 195 -20.94 27.14 22.71
C LEU A 195 -22.46 26.95 22.70
N LEU A 196 -23.00 26.16 23.63
CA LEU A 196 -24.46 25.99 23.79
C LEU A 196 -25.18 27.28 24.23
N ALA A 197 -24.47 28.20 24.89
CA ALA A 197 -25.03 29.51 25.27
C ALA A 197 -25.10 30.50 24.08
N THR A 198 -24.57 30.12 22.91
CA THR A 198 -24.65 30.89 21.66
C THR A 198 -25.78 30.35 20.78
N PRO A 199 -26.29 31.09 19.77
CA PRO A 199 -27.32 30.59 18.85
C PRO A 199 -26.84 29.47 17.90
N MET A 200 -25.72 28.81 18.23
CA MET A 200 -25.12 27.77 17.42
C MET A 200 -25.77 26.42 17.71
N LYS A 201 -26.29 25.78 16.67
CA LYS A 201 -26.83 24.42 16.82
C LYS A 201 -25.70 23.41 16.92
N PRO A 202 -25.88 22.33 17.71
CA PRO A 202 -24.89 21.27 17.83
C PRO A 202 -24.49 20.60 16.50
N GLY A 203 -25.44 20.39 15.59
CA GLY A 203 -25.17 19.86 14.26
C GLY A 203 -24.30 20.79 13.40
N ASP A 204 -24.44 22.12 13.55
CA ASP A 204 -23.64 23.10 12.83
C ASP A 204 -22.15 23.01 13.22
N PHE A 205 -21.87 22.64 14.48
CA PHE A 205 -20.51 22.47 14.98
C PHE A 205 -19.87 21.21 14.41
N ILE A 206 -20.59 20.09 14.42
CA ILE A 206 -20.11 18.81 13.90
C ILE A 206 -19.82 18.93 12.40
N VAL A 207 -20.74 19.51 11.62
CA VAL A 207 -20.55 19.73 10.18
C VAL A 207 -19.32 20.61 9.92
N ALA A 208 -19.11 21.66 10.70
CA ALA A 208 -17.93 22.50 10.57
C ALA A 208 -16.63 21.74 10.85
N GLN A 209 -16.59 20.90 11.89
CA GLN A 209 -15.42 20.07 12.21
C GLN A 209 -15.14 19.04 11.11
N VAL A 210 -16.18 18.33 10.64
CA VAL A 210 -16.05 17.35 9.54
C VAL A 210 -15.53 18.04 8.28
N ALA A 211 -16.11 19.17 7.89
CA ALA A 211 -15.66 19.93 6.71
C ALA A 211 -14.20 20.37 6.84
N THR A 212 -13.78 20.89 8.01
CA THR A 212 -12.37 21.24 8.26
C THR A 212 -11.46 20.03 8.10
N ARG A 213 -11.83 18.87 8.65
CA ARG A 213 -11.02 17.66 8.59
C ARG A 213 -10.93 17.07 7.18
N LEU A 214 -12.01 17.12 6.41
CA LEU A 214 -12.01 16.68 5.02
C LEU A 214 -11.10 17.55 4.14
N ILE A 215 -11.05 18.87 4.37
CA ILE A 215 -10.14 19.75 3.65
C ILE A 215 -8.67 19.43 3.98
N VAL A 216 -8.36 19.16 5.25
CA VAL A 216 -7.01 18.72 5.67
C VAL A 216 -6.65 17.39 5.00
N LEU A 217 -7.60 16.45 4.93
CA LEU A 217 -7.42 15.17 4.24
C LEU A 217 -7.14 15.36 2.75
N ILE A 218 -7.89 16.23 2.05
CA ILE A 218 -7.65 16.54 0.64
C ILE A 218 -6.21 17.06 0.45
N ALA A 219 -5.79 18.00 1.30
CA ALA A 219 -4.41 18.50 1.27
C ALA A 219 -3.39 17.39 1.53
N GLN A 220 -3.66 16.49 2.49
CA GLN A 220 -2.81 15.36 2.81
C GLN A 220 -2.65 14.39 1.64
N VAL A 221 -3.74 14.04 0.95
CA VAL A 221 -3.71 13.19 -0.26
C VAL A 221 -2.87 13.85 -1.35
N LEU A 222 -3.12 15.13 -1.65
CA LEU A 222 -2.37 15.86 -2.69
C LEU A 222 -0.88 15.95 -2.37
N ILE A 223 -0.53 16.24 -1.11
CA ILE A 223 0.87 16.35 -0.70
C ILE A 223 1.57 14.99 -0.74
N MET A 224 0.92 13.91 -0.26
CA MET A 224 1.53 12.58 -0.27
C MET A 224 1.71 12.02 -1.68
N ILE A 225 0.71 12.16 -2.55
CA ILE A 225 0.83 11.72 -3.96
C ILE A 225 1.85 12.57 -4.70
N GLY A 226 1.83 13.90 -4.52
CA GLY A 226 2.83 14.78 -5.09
C GLY A 226 4.24 14.40 -4.64
N ALA A 227 4.44 14.18 -3.34
CA ALA A 227 5.74 13.76 -2.83
C ALA A 227 6.16 12.38 -3.37
N GLY A 228 5.22 11.45 -3.51
CA GLY A 228 5.43 10.16 -4.16
C GLY A 228 6.02 10.30 -5.56
N ILE A 229 5.38 11.14 -6.39
CA ILE A 229 5.77 11.34 -7.78
C ILE A 229 7.14 12.05 -7.88
N PHE A 230 7.39 13.08 -7.06
CA PHE A 230 8.60 13.92 -7.20
C PHE A 230 9.83 13.42 -6.44
N PHE A 231 9.65 12.69 -5.33
CA PHE A 231 10.77 12.28 -4.45
C PHE A 231 10.96 10.77 -4.35
N PHE A 232 9.96 9.97 -4.74
CA PHE A 232 9.97 8.52 -4.54
C PHE A 232 9.71 7.72 -5.83
N ASP A 233 9.76 8.37 -7.00
CA ASP A 233 9.54 7.77 -8.32
C ASP A 233 8.24 6.94 -8.42
N LEU A 234 7.17 7.41 -7.75
CA LEU A 234 5.87 6.74 -7.74
C LEU A 234 5.25 6.72 -9.15
N HIS A 235 4.89 5.53 -9.61
CA HIS A 235 4.17 5.33 -10.86
C HIS A 235 2.66 5.55 -10.65
N PHE A 236 2.23 6.79 -10.79
CA PHE A 236 0.83 7.16 -10.67
C PHE A 236 0.11 7.03 -12.02
N GLN A 237 -0.74 6.00 -12.16
CA GLN A 237 -1.58 5.79 -13.36
C GLN A 237 -3.05 6.20 -13.15
N GLY A 238 -3.40 6.59 -11.92
CA GLY A 238 -4.76 6.89 -11.49
C GLY A 238 -5.32 8.26 -11.87
N ASN A 239 -6.58 8.46 -11.51
CA ASN A 239 -7.21 9.78 -11.50
C ASN A 239 -7.23 10.32 -10.07
N ILE A 240 -6.69 11.52 -9.85
CA ILE A 240 -6.65 12.16 -8.54
C ILE A 240 -8.06 12.37 -7.95
N LEU A 241 -9.08 12.61 -8.79
CA LEU A 241 -10.45 12.75 -8.33
C LEU A 241 -10.99 11.44 -7.75
N ASN A 242 -10.66 10.29 -8.35
CA ASN A 242 -11.06 8.99 -7.81
C ASN A 242 -10.42 8.76 -6.45
N LEU A 243 -9.12 9.07 -6.29
CA LEU A 243 -8.44 9.01 -5.00
C LEU A 243 -9.11 9.91 -3.95
N LEU A 244 -9.49 11.13 -4.34
CA LEU A 244 -10.17 12.04 -3.42
C LEU A 244 -11.55 11.52 -3.02
N VAL A 245 -12.32 10.92 -3.93
CA VAL A 245 -13.62 10.32 -3.60
C VAL A 245 -13.47 9.19 -2.59
N VAL A 246 -12.57 8.24 -2.86
CA VAL A 246 -12.31 7.10 -1.96
C VAL A 246 -11.73 7.59 -0.63
N GLY A 247 -10.77 8.52 -0.68
CA GLY A 247 -10.15 9.12 0.50
C GLY A 247 -11.15 9.90 1.37
N ILE A 248 -12.08 10.65 0.77
CA ILE A 248 -13.16 11.34 1.50
C ILE A 248 -14.10 10.33 2.16
N LEU A 249 -14.48 9.27 1.46
CA LEU A 249 -15.34 8.24 2.01
C LEU A 249 -14.68 7.53 3.20
N GLY A 250 -13.43 7.10 3.05
CA GLY A 250 -12.64 6.56 4.15
C GLY A 250 -12.45 7.57 5.29
N GLY A 251 -12.22 8.84 4.96
CA GLY A 251 -12.17 9.94 5.91
C GLY A 251 -13.43 10.06 6.75
N ILE A 252 -14.61 9.99 6.13
CA ILE A 252 -15.91 10.00 6.84
C ILE A 252 -16.00 8.82 7.80
N VAL A 253 -15.63 7.61 7.36
CA VAL A 253 -15.64 6.40 8.21
C VAL A 253 -14.80 6.63 9.47
N PHE A 254 -13.55 7.06 9.30
CA PHE A 254 -12.60 7.20 10.40
C PHE A 254 -12.88 8.41 11.30
N LEU A 255 -13.40 9.50 10.73
CA LEU A 255 -13.89 10.64 11.51
C LEU A 255 -15.06 10.22 12.41
N ALA A 256 -15.99 9.43 11.89
CA ALA A 256 -17.11 8.93 12.67
C ALA A 256 -16.66 7.95 13.78
N ILE A 257 -15.71 7.06 13.50
CA ILE A 257 -15.07 6.22 14.53
C ILE A 257 -14.42 7.10 15.62
N GLY A 258 -13.68 8.15 15.22
CA GLY A 258 -13.07 9.10 16.14
C GLY A 258 -14.10 9.84 17.01
N PHE A 259 -15.23 10.26 16.43
CA PHE A 259 -16.34 10.85 17.17
C PHE A 259 -16.95 9.84 18.16
N ALA A 260 -17.18 8.60 17.75
CA ALA A 260 -17.72 7.56 18.63
C ALA A 260 -16.81 7.34 19.85
N LEU A 261 -15.49 7.22 19.61
CA LEU A 261 -14.50 7.10 20.68
C LEU A 261 -14.47 8.32 21.61
N SER A 262 -14.60 9.53 21.06
CA SER A 262 -14.65 10.76 21.87
C SER A 262 -15.84 10.81 22.83
N GLY A 263 -16.96 10.19 22.45
CA GLY A 263 -18.15 10.09 23.30
C GLY A 263 -18.02 9.05 24.41
N LEU A 264 -17.26 7.99 24.18
CA LEU A 264 -16.99 6.93 25.16
C LEU A 264 -15.93 7.34 26.18
N SER A 265 -14.93 8.11 25.78
CA SER A 265 -13.80 8.50 26.64
C SER A 265 -14.15 9.60 27.63
N LYS A 266 -13.70 9.44 28.88
CA LYS A 266 -13.89 10.45 29.95
C LYS A 266 -12.70 11.40 30.10
N SER A 267 -11.52 11.02 29.60
CA SER A 267 -10.28 11.80 29.68
C SER A 267 -9.43 11.64 28.42
N GLU A 268 -8.49 12.57 28.22
CA GLU A 268 -7.49 12.49 27.14
C GLU A 268 -6.65 11.20 27.25
N ASP A 269 -6.34 10.78 28.48
CA ASP A 269 -5.56 9.57 28.76
C ASP A 269 -6.31 8.27 28.39
N GLN A 270 -7.64 8.30 28.31
CA GLN A 270 -8.45 7.16 27.87
C GLN A 270 -8.63 7.09 26.35
N VAL A 271 -8.54 8.22 25.65
CA VAL A 271 -8.72 8.28 24.19
C VAL A 271 -7.65 7.49 23.48
N ALA A 272 -6.38 7.69 23.83
CA ALA A 272 -5.27 7.08 23.11
C ALA A 272 -5.30 5.54 23.19
N PRO A 273 -5.44 4.92 24.38
CA PRO A 273 -5.51 3.46 24.49
C PRO A 273 -6.73 2.87 23.77
N LEU A 274 -7.91 3.49 23.90
CA LEU A 274 -9.14 3.02 23.24
C LEU A 274 -9.03 3.08 21.72
N ALA A 275 -8.48 4.18 21.19
CA ALA A 275 -8.22 4.30 19.77
C ALA A 275 -7.20 3.25 19.30
N ASN A 276 -6.09 3.05 20.02
CA ASN A 276 -5.05 2.08 19.66
C ASN A 276 -5.53 0.63 19.64
N ILE A 277 -6.44 0.23 20.55
CA ILE A 277 -7.04 -1.11 20.53
C ILE A 277 -7.77 -1.39 19.21
N ILE A 278 -8.30 -0.35 18.56
CA ILE A 278 -9.01 -0.46 17.29
C ILE A 278 -8.04 -0.26 16.11
N THR A 279 -7.22 0.79 16.16
CA THR A 279 -6.37 1.18 15.03
C THR A 279 -5.14 0.31 14.85
N LEU A 280 -4.53 -0.23 15.91
CA LEU A 280 -3.33 -1.07 15.78
C LEU A 280 -3.61 -2.40 15.06
N PRO A 281 -4.65 -3.18 15.41
CA PRO A 281 -4.97 -4.39 14.68
C PRO A 281 -5.32 -4.12 13.22
N MET A 282 -6.09 -3.05 12.95
CA MET A 282 -6.40 -2.63 11.59
C MET A 282 -5.12 -2.30 10.82
N MET A 283 -4.26 -1.46 11.38
CA MET A 283 -3.01 -1.02 10.75
C MET A 283 -2.10 -2.20 10.38
N LEU A 284 -1.97 -3.18 11.27
CA LEU A 284 -1.08 -4.32 11.05
C LEU A 284 -1.65 -5.32 10.04
N LEU A 285 -2.96 -5.57 10.07
CA LEU A 285 -3.57 -6.65 9.31
C LEU A 285 -4.10 -6.18 7.94
N SER A 286 -4.45 -4.91 7.75
CA SER A 286 -5.11 -4.41 6.53
C SER A 286 -4.20 -4.30 5.29
N GLY A 287 -3.05 -4.96 5.28
CA GLY A 287 -2.13 -4.97 4.13
C GLY A 287 -1.54 -3.61 3.76
N VAL A 288 -1.36 -2.73 4.75
CA VAL A 288 -0.78 -1.40 4.57
C VAL A 288 0.72 -1.49 4.22
N PHE A 289 1.46 -2.34 4.94
CA PHE A 289 2.92 -2.48 4.81
C PHE A 289 3.33 -3.67 3.94
N PHE A 290 2.54 -4.72 3.90
CA PHE A 290 2.82 -5.96 3.16
C PHE A 290 1.56 -6.49 2.49
N SER A 291 1.71 -7.25 1.42
CA SER A 291 0.57 -7.86 0.73
C SER A 291 -0.21 -8.79 1.67
N ARG A 292 -1.54 -8.69 1.63
CA ARG A 292 -2.43 -9.58 2.39
C ARG A 292 -2.27 -11.04 1.97
N SER A 293 -1.81 -11.33 0.75
CA SER A 293 -1.56 -12.70 0.26
C SER A 293 -0.56 -13.49 1.10
N ASN A 294 0.26 -12.82 1.91
CA ASN A 294 1.24 -13.45 2.80
C ASN A 294 0.66 -13.81 4.17
N LEU A 295 -0.60 -13.45 4.44
CA LEU A 295 -1.26 -13.75 5.71
C LEU A 295 -1.83 -15.17 5.74
N PRO A 296 -1.81 -15.85 6.90
CA PRO A 296 -2.47 -17.14 7.06
C PRO A 296 -4.00 -17.00 6.88
N GLY A 297 -4.68 -18.05 6.40
CA GLY A 297 -6.09 -17.99 6.01
C GLY A 297 -7.06 -17.44 7.06
N PHE A 298 -6.81 -17.65 8.36
CA PHE A 298 -7.65 -17.08 9.42
C PHE A 298 -7.57 -15.55 9.50
N ALA A 299 -6.41 -14.97 9.18
CA ALA A 299 -6.19 -13.53 9.23
C ALA A 299 -6.90 -12.83 8.07
N HIS A 300 -7.01 -13.48 6.90
CA HIS A 300 -7.78 -12.96 5.76
C HIS A 300 -9.22 -12.62 6.14
N VAL A 301 -9.91 -13.55 6.80
CA VAL A 301 -11.31 -13.36 7.23
C VAL A 301 -11.47 -12.13 8.11
N ILE A 302 -10.52 -11.89 9.02
CA ILE A 302 -10.55 -10.73 9.91
C ILE A 302 -10.28 -9.44 9.13
N THR A 303 -9.33 -9.47 8.19
CA THR A 303 -8.96 -8.29 7.40
C THR A 303 -10.05 -7.80 6.48
N ASP A 304 -10.87 -8.70 5.94
CA ASP A 304 -11.98 -8.36 5.06
C ASP A 304 -13.09 -7.60 5.79
N PHE A 305 -13.12 -7.65 7.13
CA PHE A 305 -14.04 -6.82 7.91
C PHE A 305 -13.54 -5.40 8.17
N PHE A 306 -12.24 -5.12 8.01
CA PHE A 306 -11.70 -3.82 8.42
C PHE A 306 -11.94 -2.72 7.36
N PRO A 307 -12.43 -1.53 7.77
CA PRO A 307 -12.61 -0.41 6.85
C PRO A 307 -11.30 0.08 6.22
N LEU A 308 -10.18 -0.08 6.95
CA LEU A 308 -8.86 0.30 6.44
C LEU A 308 -8.43 -0.57 5.25
N THR A 309 -8.88 -1.83 5.20
CA THR A 309 -8.59 -2.75 4.09
C THR A 309 -9.19 -2.23 2.79
N TYR A 310 -10.50 -1.96 2.78
CA TYR A 310 -11.20 -1.39 1.62
C TYR A 310 -10.61 -0.04 1.19
N LEU A 311 -10.20 0.80 2.14
CA LEU A 311 -9.53 2.06 1.81
C LEU A 311 -8.16 1.81 1.16
N ALA A 312 -7.33 0.96 1.76
CA ALA A 312 -5.98 0.68 1.27
C ALA A 312 -6.01 0.04 -0.12
N ASP A 313 -6.90 -0.93 -0.34
CA ASP A 313 -7.02 -1.63 -1.61
C ASP A 313 -7.59 -0.72 -2.70
N GLY A 314 -8.68 0.02 -2.43
CA GLY A 314 -9.22 0.97 -3.40
C GLY A 314 -8.24 2.08 -3.78
N MET A 315 -7.51 2.64 -2.81
CA MET A 315 -6.47 3.66 -3.06
C MET A 315 -5.32 3.07 -3.90
N ARG A 316 -4.97 1.79 -3.66
CA ARG A 316 -3.92 1.08 -4.38
C ARG A 316 -4.34 0.78 -5.82
N SER A 317 -5.51 0.19 -6.05
CA SER A 317 -6.03 -0.09 -7.40
C SER A 317 -6.14 1.19 -8.24
N ILE A 318 -6.59 2.31 -7.67
CA ILE A 318 -6.61 3.58 -8.40
C ILE A 318 -5.18 4.05 -8.72
N THR A 319 -4.28 4.07 -7.73
CA THR A 319 -2.93 4.63 -7.90
C THR A 319 -2.10 3.83 -8.90
N ILE A 320 -2.16 2.50 -8.78
CA ILE A 320 -1.32 1.55 -9.48
C ILE A 320 -1.91 1.16 -10.84
N GLU A 321 -3.15 0.67 -10.83
CA GLU A 321 -3.80 0.04 -11.98
C GLU A 321 -4.55 1.07 -12.83
N GLY A 322 -4.68 2.31 -12.34
CA GLY A 322 -5.50 3.33 -13.00
C GLY A 322 -7.00 3.06 -12.87
N ALA A 323 -7.41 2.23 -11.90
CA ALA A 323 -8.78 1.77 -11.76
C ALA A 323 -9.79 2.94 -11.63
N SER A 324 -10.93 2.77 -12.28
CA SER A 324 -12.07 3.68 -12.14
C SER A 324 -12.86 3.39 -10.86
N LEU A 325 -13.75 4.30 -10.48
CA LEU A 325 -14.67 4.07 -9.34
C LEU A 325 -15.58 2.85 -9.55
N VAL A 326 -15.83 2.45 -10.80
CA VAL A 326 -16.67 1.28 -11.10
C VAL A 326 -15.89 0.00 -10.81
N ASP A 327 -14.60 -0.03 -11.15
CA ASP A 327 -13.73 -1.20 -10.98
C ASP A 327 -13.54 -1.55 -9.49
N ILE A 328 -13.48 -0.52 -8.62
CA ILE A 328 -13.37 -0.67 -7.16
C ILE A 328 -14.74 -0.66 -6.45
N GLY A 329 -15.81 -1.07 -7.15
CA GLY A 329 -17.17 -1.02 -6.61
C GLY A 329 -17.36 -1.79 -5.29
N GLY A 330 -16.63 -2.90 -5.11
CA GLY A 330 -16.61 -3.67 -3.86
C GLY A 330 -16.06 -2.87 -2.68
N ASP A 331 -14.94 -2.17 -2.88
CA ASP A 331 -14.33 -1.32 -1.85
C ASP A 331 -15.19 -0.12 -1.48
N LEU A 332 -15.81 0.51 -2.48
CA LEU A 332 -16.75 1.59 -2.27
C LEU A 332 -17.97 1.14 -1.48
N LEU A 333 -18.49 -0.07 -1.76
CA LEU A 333 -19.61 -0.64 -1.02
C LEU A 333 -19.20 -0.91 0.43
N GLY A 334 -18.05 -1.55 0.65
CA GLY A 334 -17.51 -1.83 1.97
C GLY A 334 -17.33 -0.56 2.80
N LEU A 335 -16.70 0.47 2.23
CA LEU A 335 -16.53 1.78 2.87
C LEU A 335 -17.87 2.49 3.12
N THR A 336 -18.84 2.38 2.22
CA THR A 336 -20.17 2.99 2.39
C THR A 336 -20.94 2.33 3.53
N VAL A 337 -20.93 0.99 3.59
CA VAL A 337 -21.53 0.24 4.70
C VAL A 337 -20.87 0.65 6.02
N TRP A 338 -19.54 0.72 6.05
CA TRP A 338 -18.81 1.18 7.22
C TRP A 338 -19.10 2.63 7.59
N ALA A 339 -19.31 3.52 6.61
CA ALA A 339 -19.65 4.92 6.87
C ALA A 339 -21.02 5.02 7.56
N ILE A 340 -22.00 4.23 7.12
CA ILE A 340 -23.32 4.17 7.76
C ILE A 340 -23.20 3.63 9.19
N VAL A 341 -22.49 2.51 9.37
CA VAL A 341 -22.30 1.87 10.67
C VAL A 341 -21.55 2.79 11.63
N SER A 342 -20.45 3.40 11.21
CA SER A 342 -19.63 4.26 12.07
C SER A 342 -20.34 5.56 12.42
N VAL A 343 -21.09 6.16 11.49
CA VAL A 343 -21.93 7.35 11.79
C VAL A 343 -23.04 6.98 12.76
N PHE A 344 -23.69 5.84 12.59
CA PHE A 344 -24.70 5.36 13.54
C PHE A 344 -24.12 5.16 14.94
N LEU A 345 -22.95 4.51 15.04
CA LEU A 345 -22.23 4.34 16.30
C LEU A 345 -21.82 5.69 16.91
N ALA A 346 -21.34 6.63 16.09
CA ALA A 346 -20.97 7.97 16.52
C ALA A 346 -22.17 8.69 17.14
N VAL A 347 -23.33 8.67 16.47
CA VAL A 347 -24.56 9.29 16.98
C VAL A 347 -25.02 8.65 18.29
N LYS A 348 -24.96 7.32 18.40
CA LYS A 348 -25.35 6.60 19.64
C LYS A 348 -24.38 6.83 20.79
N ALA A 349 -23.09 6.92 20.49
CA ALA A 349 -22.03 7.18 21.46
C ALA A 349 -21.97 8.65 21.89
N PHE A 350 -22.49 9.55 21.06
CA PHE A 350 -22.45 10.98 21.31
C PHE A 350 -23.23 11.33 22.58
N ARG A 351 -22.51 11.80 23.60
CA ARG A 351 -23.09 12.35 24.84
C ARG A 351 -22.63 13.79 25.00
N TRP A 352 -23.60 14.70 25.07
CA TRP A 352 -23.38 16.14 25.27
C TRP A 352 -22.79 16.49 26.66
N GLU A 353 -22.92 15.59 27.63
CA GLU A 353 -22.54 15.80 29.04
C GLU A 353 -21.09 15.48 29.37
#